data_AF-A0A336LF76-F1
#
_entry.id   AF-A0A336LF76-F1
#
_cell.length_a   1.000
_cell.length_b   1.000
_cell.length_c   1.000
_cell.angle_alpha   90.00
_cell.angle_beta   90.00
_cell.angle_gamma   90.00
#
_symmetry.space_group_name_H-M   'P 1'
#
loop_
_entity.id
_entity.type
_entity.pdbx_description
1 polymer ?
#
loop_
_entity_poly.entity_id
_entity_poly.type
_entity_poly.pdbx_seq_one_letter_code
_entity_poly.pdbx_strand_id
1 'polypeptide(L)'
;MCSLIKYLLLTVSCALVQAQYDPNYVPGRDVMVHLMDWNWPDIADECERFLGPKGYAGIQLSPVSENQIVNGRPWWERYQPVSYKVVTRSGNEQDFLDMSRRCNKVGVRLYPDVILNHMSAAGATNPVTGTGGSTADPGARQFPAVPYGPGDFNEPKCDIYNWNNVIEVRNCNLVGLEDLNQGKQWVRDKLIEHLNHLIDLGVAGFRIDAAKHMWPGDLDVIFKGLKDLNTEFGFERGARPFIFQEVIDYGGDVIKREEYIGFGAVTDFIFSRELSKAFSGHNALKWLQSFGPQWGLLESKYSFCFVDNHDNQRDGGEILTYKDSK
;
A
#
# COMPACT_ATOMS: atom_id res chain seq x y z
N MET A 1 28.22 -9.51 -58.62
CA MET A 1 26.98 -10.05 -57.99
C MET A 1 27.35 -10.79 -56.73
N CYS A 2 27.60 -10.06 -55.64
CA CYS A 2 27.61 -10.59 -54.27
C CYS A 2 27.69 -9.41 -53.31
N SER A 3 27.06 -9.53 -52.14
CA SER A 3 27.07 -8.58 -51.01
C SER A 3 26.00 -7.48 -51.04
N LEU A 4 24.74 -7.86 -50.81
CA LEU A 4 23.70 -6.93 -50.33
C LEU A 4 22.66 -7.67 -49.48
N ILE A 5 23.11 -8.55 -48.57
CA ILE A 5 22.26 -9.17 -47.55
C ILE A 5 23.13 -9.37 -46.29
N LYS A 6 23.17 -8.35 -45.46
CA LYS A 6 23.60 -8.36 -44.05
C LYS A 6 23.37 -6.92 -43.61
N TYR A 7 22.43 -6.70 -42.68
CA TYR A 7 22.05 -5.46 -42.00
C TYR A 7 20.55 -5.19 -42.11
N LEU A 8 19.75 -6.19 -41.77
CA LEU A 8 18.38 -5.98 -41.32
C LEU A 8 18.09 -7.10 -40.32
N LEU A 9 17.50 -6.74 -39.18
CA LEU A 9 17.12 -7.60 -38.04
C LEU A 9 18.16 -7.70 -36.91
N LEU A 10 18.22 -6.69 -36.04
CA LEU A 10 18.27 -6.88 -34.59
C LEU A 10 17.93 -5.57 -33.82
N THR A 11 16.68 -5.10 -33.90
CA THR A 11 16.18 -4.05 -33.00
C THR A 11 14.77 -4.40 -32.51
N VAL A 12 14.68 -5.49 -31.74
CA VAL A 12 13.56 -5.93 -30.91
C VAL A 12 14.23 -6.75 -29.80
N SER A 13 14.14 -6.51 -28.49
CA SER A 13 13.35 -5.60 -27.69
C SER A 13 13.99 -5.61 -26.29
N CYS A 14 14.47 -4.46 -25.82
CA CYS A 14 14.51 -4.19 -24.38
C CYS A 14 13.29 -3.33 -24.09
N ALA A 15 12.12 -3.96 -23.97
CA ALA A 15 11.15 -3.43 -23.02
C ALA A 15 11.83 -3.61 -21.66
N LEU A 16 12.61 -2.61 -21.28
CA LEU A 16 13.09 -2.47 -19.92
C LEU A 16 11.87 -2.69 -19.05
N VAL A 17 12.00 -3.57 -18.05
CA VAL A 17 11.07 -3.62 -16.93
C VAL A 17 11.09 -2.22 -16.33
N GLN A 18 10.26 -1.32 -16.85
CA GLN A 18 10.05 -0.02 -16.24
C GLN A 18 9.31 -0.34 -14.96
N ALA A 19 10.08 -0.19 -13.89
CA ALA A 19 9.72 -0.52 -12.54
C ALA A 19 8.43 0.18 -12.08
N GLN A 20 7.90 -0.30 -10.96
CA GLN A 20 6.62 0.11 -10.36
C GLN A 20 6.68 1.50 -9.70
N TYR A 21 7.28 2.47 -10.37
CA TYR A 21 7.41 3.86 -9.93
C TYR A 21 6.46 4.81 -10.65
N ASP A 22 5.90 4.41 -11.80
CA ASP A 22 4.94 5.24 -12.50
C ASP A 22 3.59 5.22 -11.75
N PRO A 23 3.10 6.37 -11.25
CA PRO A 23 1.81 6.43 -10.59
C PRO A 23 0.63 6.19 -11.56
N ASN A 24 0.82 6.24 -12.88
CA ASN A 24 -0.21 6.11 -13.91
C ASN A 24 -1.24 7.25 -13.90
N TYR A 25 -0.81 8.43 -13.49
CA TYR A 25 -1.64 9.64 -13.51
C TYR A 25 -1.99 10.07 -14.92
N VAL A 26 -3.18 10.65 -15.08
CA VAL A 26 -3.52 11.35 -16.32
C VAL A 26 -2.65 12.61 -16.43
N PRO A 27 -2.08 12.93 -17.61
CA PRO A 27 -1.20 14.08 -17.77
C PRO A 27 -1.79 15.39 -17.23
N GLY A 28 -0.96 16.19 -16.55
CA GLY A 28 -1.35 17.46 -15.92
C GLY A 28 -1.98 17.33 -14.54
N ARG A 29 -1.78 16.19 -13.86
CA ARG A 29 -2.24 15.91 -12.50
C ARG A 29 -1.14 15.24 -11.70
N ASP A 30 -0.90 15.69 -10.47
CA ASP A 30 0.27 15.26 -9.69
C ASP A 30 -0.04 14.83 -8.25
N VAL A 31 -1.23 15.16 -7.71
CA VAL A 31 -1.53 15.00 -6.27
C VAL A 31 -2.54 13.88 -6.02
N MET A 32 -2.22 13.03 -5.06
CA MET A 32 -3.12 12.02 -4.48
C MET A 32 -3.75 12.54 -3.18
N VAL A 33 -4.99 12.15 -2.90
CA VAL A 33 -5.65 12.37 -1.60
C VAL A 33 -5.90 11.04 -0.90
N HIS A 34 -5.69 10.95 0.41
CA HIS A 34 -6.13 9.80 1.20
C HIS A 34 -7.53 10.05 1.76
N LEU A 35 -8.55 9.43 1.17
CA LEU A 35 -9.93 9.49 1.65
C LEU A 35 -10.19 8.39 2.69
N MET A 36 -9.53 8.54 3.85
CA MET A 36 -9.58 7.57 4.94
C MET A 36 -11.00 7.35 5.46
N ASP A 37 -11.43 6.10 5.52
CA ASP A 37 -12.74 5.62 6.00
C ASP A 37 -13.97 6.06 5.19
N TRP A 38 -13.79 6.63 4.00
CA TRP A 38 -14.92 6.96 3.12
C TRP A 38 -15.56 5.70 2.52
N ASN A 39 -16.86 5.76 2.24
CA ASN A 39 -17.57 4.71 1.49
C ASN A 39 -17.38 4.90 -0.03
N TRP A 40 -17.47 3.81 -0.78
CA TRP A 40 -17.17 3.82 -2.22
C TRP A 40 -18.14 4.68 -3.05
N PRO A 41 -19.45 4.72 -2.75
CA PRO A 41 -20.38 5.66 -3.40
C PRO A 41 -19.99 7.13 -3.21
N ASP A 42 -19.65 7.55 -1.99
CA ASP A 42 -19.25 8.94 -1.71
C ASP A 42 -17.94 9.31 -2.43
N ILE A 43 -17.00 8.37 -2.51
CA ILE A 43 -15.76 8.56 -3.27
C ILE A 43 -16.05 8.70 -4.76
N ALA A 44 -16.95 7.90 -5.32
CA ALA A 44 -17.35 8.00 -6.72
C ALA A 44 -17.96 9.37 -7.05
N ASP A 45 -18.82 9.89 -6.16
CA ASP A 45 -19.38 11.23 -6.28
C ASP A 45 -18.29 12.31 -6.14
N GLU A 46 -17.35 12.16 -5.20
CA GLU A 46 -16.24 13.08 -4.97
C GLU A 46 -15.29 13.16 -6.17
N CYS A 47 -15.03 12.03 -6.83
CA CYS A 47 -14.28 11.95 -8.08
C CYS A 47 -14.86 12.87 -9.15
N GLU A 48 -16.18 12.82 -9.35
CA GLU A 48 -16.85 13.55 -10.43
C GLU A 48 -17.08 15.02 -10.08
N ARG A 49 -17.49 15.30 -8.84
CA ARG A 49 -17.90 16.66 -8.44
C ARG A 49 -16.74 17.56 -8.03
N PHE A 50 -15.61 16.99 -7.59
CA PHE A 50 -14.51 17.77 -7.05
C PHE A 50 -13.14 17.34 -7.57
N LEU A 51 -12.70 16.10 -7.31
CA LEU A 51 -11.31 15.69 -7.54
C LEU A 51 -10.92 15.77 -9.02
N GLY A 52 -11.76 15.25 -9.91
CA GLY A 52 -11.59 15.34 -11.35
C GLY A 52 -11.49 16.80 -11.84
N PRO A 53 -12.53 17.64 -11.58
CA PRO A 53 -12.52 19.06 -11.95
C PRO A 53 -11.37 19.88 -11.34
N LYS A 54 -10.83 19.49 -10.17
CA LYS A 54 -9.73 20.18 -9.48
C LYS A 54 -8.34 19.65 -9.85
N GLY A 55 -8.24 18.65 -10.72
CA GLY A 55 -6.96 18.12 -11.20
C GLY A 55 -6.24 17.22 -10.20
N TYR A 56 -6.95 16.63 -9.23
CA TYR A 56 -6.38 15.56 -8.41
C TYR A 56 -6.15 14.33 -9.28
N ALA A 57 -5.00 13.69 -9.06
CA ALA A 57 -4.51 12.59 -9.86
C ALA A 57 -5.02 11.23 -9.38
N GLY A 58 -5.25 11.08 -8.07
CA GLY A 58 -5.73 9.83 -7.53
C GLY A 58 -6.13 9.87 -6.06
N ILE A 59 -6.55 8.70 -5.58
CA ILE A 59 -7.06 8.48 -4.23
C ILE A 59 -6.37 7.26 -3.61
N GLN A 60 -5.74 7.44 -2.45
CA GLN A 60 -5.46 6.33 -1.55
C GLN A 60 -6.75 5.96 -0.81
N LEU A 61 -7.14 4.69 -0.90
CA LEU A 61 -8.32 4.14 -0.22
C LEU A 61 -7.88 3.42 1.05
N SER A 62 -8.73 3.44 2.08
CA SER A 62 -8.60 2.50 3.21
C SER A 62 -8.64 1.04 2.75
N PRO A 63 -8.24 0.07 3.60
CA PRO A 63 -8.29 -1.34 3.24
C PRO A 63 -9.65 -1.78 2.70
N VAL A 64 -9.60 -2.50 1.57
CA VAL A 64 -10.76 -2.91 0.77
C VAL A 64 -11.16 -4.37 0.99
N SER A 65 -10.28 -5.14 1.63
CA SER A 65 -10.48 -6.54 1.97
C SER A 65 -11.29 -6.69 3.25
N GLU A 66 -12.07 -7.78 3.33
CA GLU A 66 -12.84 -8.14 4.50
C GLU A 66 -11.96 -8.17 5.75
N ASN A 67 -12.36 -7.37 6.74
CA ASN A 67 -11.63 -7.18 7.98
C ASN A 67 -12.47 -7.60 9.19
N GLN A 68 -11.82 -7.83 10.33
CA GLN A 68 -12.49 -8.17 11.58
C GLN A 68 -13.42 -7.03 12.03
N ILE A 69 -14.61 -7.39 12.52
CA ILE A 69 -15.50 -6.47 13.21
C ILE A 69 -15.06 -6.37 14.67
N VAL A 70 -14.65 -5.18 15.11
CA VAL A 70 -14.20 -4.92 16.49
C VAL A 70 -15.23 -4.04 17.21
N ASN A 71 -15.49 -4.32 18.49
CA ASN A 71 -16.42 -3.50 19.28
C ASN A 71 -16.02 -2.01 19.27
N GLY A 72 -16.99 -1.11 19.13
CA GLY A 72 -16.74 0.34 18.97
C GLY A 72 -16.29 0.76 17.56
N ARG A 73 -16.08 -0.19 16.64
CA ARG A 73 -15.75 0.03 15.22
C ARG A 73 -14.56 1.00 14.99
N PRO A 74 -13.44 0.82 15.71
CA PRO A 74 -12.28 1.69 15.56
C PRO A 74 -11.72 1.65 14.14
N TRP A 75 -11.04 2.71 13.70
CA TRP A 75 -10.47 2.79 12.34
C TRP A 75 -9.50 1.63 12.06
N TRP A 76 -8.71 1.24 13.07
CA TRP A 76 -7.67 0.21 12.94
C TRP A 76 -8.25 -1.20 12.75
N GLU A 77 -9.56 -1.43 12.94
CA GLU A 77 -10.15 -2.74 12.66
C GLU A 77 -9.96 -3.15 11.19
N ARG A 78 -9.80 -2.18 10.28
CA ARG A 78 -9.54 -2.40 8.85
C ARG A 78 -8.19 -3.06 8.56
N TYR A 79 -7.23 -2.90 9.47
CA TYR A 79 -5.89 -3.50 9.38
C TYR A 79 -5.85 -4.89 10.04
N GLN A 80 -7.01 -5.55 10.18
CA GLN A 80 -7.10 -6.91 10.69
C GLN A 80 -7.85 -7.79 9.68
N PRO A 81 -7.21 -8.23 8.59
CA PRO A 81 -7.86 -9.01 7.55
C PRO A 81 -8.42 -10.34 8.07
N VAL A 82 -9.61 -10.69 7.60
CA VAL A 82 -10.23 -12.01 7.82
C VAL A 82 -10.29 -12.80 6.52
N SER A 83 -10.47 -12.11 5.38
CA SER A 83 -10.34 -12.69 4.06
C SER A 83 -9.99 -11.63 3.00
N TYR A 84 -9.87 -12.04 1.75
CA TYR A 84 -9.63 -11.14 0.61
C TYR A 84 -10.89 -10.77 -0.17
N LYS A 85 -12.09 -11.06 0.37
CA LYS A 85 -13.36 -10.57 -0.22
C LYS A 85 -13.40 -9.05 -0.19
N VAL A 86 -13.87 -8.42 -1.26
CA VAL A 86 -14.05 -6.95 -1.32
C VAL A 86 -15.38 -6.56 -0.67
N VAL A 87 -15.45 -6.67 0.66
CA VAL A 87 -16.66 -6.34 1.44
C VAL A 87 -16.26 -5.76 2.80
N THR A 88 -16.50 -4.46 3.00
CA THR A 88 -16.11 -3.72 4.21
C THR A 88 -17.23 -2.77 4.64
N ARG A 89 -16.95 -1.92 5.64
CA ARG A 89 -17.82 -0.77 5.94
C ARG A 89 -17.94 0.24 4.80
N SER A 90 -17.01 0.24 3.84
CA SER A 90 -17.07 1.15 2.68
C SER A 90 -18.05 0.69 1.59
N GLY A 91 -18.49 -0.57 1.61
CA GLY A 91 -19.41 -1.13 0.61
C GLY A 91 -19.10 -2.59 0.28
N ASN A 92 -19.67 -3.08 -0.82
CA ASN A 92 -19.38 -4.38 -1.42
C ASN A 92 -18.67 -4.25 -2.79
N GLU A 93 -18.23 -5.36 -3.38
CA GLU A 93 -17.47 -5.37 -4.63
C GLU A 93 -18.16 -4.64 -5.79
N GLN A 94 -19.49 -4.65 -5.84
CA GLN A 94 -20.25 -3.92 -6.86
C GLN A 94 -20.14 -2.40 -6.68
N ASP A 95 -20.18 -1.91 -5.43
CA ASP A 95 -19.95 -0.50 -5.11
C ASP A 95 -18.50 -0.09 -5.42
N PHE A 96 -17.53 -0.97 -5.12
CA PHE A 96 -16.12 -0.76 -5.47
C PHE A 96 -15.93 -0.64 -6.99
N LEU A 97 -16.51 -1.56 -7.76
CA LEU A 97 -16.42 -1.56 -9.21
C LEU A 97 -17.08 -0.31 -9.84
N ASP A 98 -18.22 0.13 -9.29
CA ASP A 98 -18.86 1.38 -9.73
C ASP A 98 -17.97 2.60 -9.49
N MET A 99 -17.42 2.73 -8.27
CA MET A 99 -16.45 3.76 -7.92
C MET A 99 -15.24 3.74 -8.85
N SER A 100 -14.64 2.57 -9.10
CA SER A 100 -13.52 2.43 -10.02
C SER A 100 -13.82 2.92 -11.42
N ARG A 101 -14.99 2.57 -11.96
CA ARG A 101 -15.40 3.02 -13.31
C ARG A 101 -15.56 4.53 -13.36
N ARG A 102 -16.26 5.10 -12.38
CA ARG A 102 -16.59 6.53 -12.33
C ARG A 102 -15.33 7.39 -12.12
N CYS A 103 -14.47 7.02 -11.17
CA CYS A 103 -13.22 7.72 -10.90
C CYS A 103 -12.24 7.66 -12.08
N ASN A 104 -12.01 6.48 -12.66
CA ASN A 104 -11.11 6.36 -13.82
C ASN A 104 -11.63 7.14 -15.03
N LYS A 105 -12.95 7.18 -15.26
CA LYS A 105 -13.57 7.96 -16.35
C LYS A 105 -13.27 9.46 -16.26
N VAL A 106 -13.14 10.00 -15.05
CA VAL A 106 -12.78 11.41 -14.80
C VAL A 106 -11.29 11.61 -14.51
N GLY A 107 -10.46 10.60 -14.80
CA GLY A 107 -9.00 10.66 -14.71
C GLY A 107 -8.45 10.66 -13.28
N VAL A 108 -9.22 10.16 -12.31
CA VAL A 108 -8.79 9.99 -10.91
C VAL A 108 -8.50 8.51 -10.68
N ARG A 109 -7.23 8.19 -10.38
CA ARG A 109 -6.75 6.82 -10.17
C ARG A 109 -6.97 6.33 -8.75
N LEU A 110 -7.02 5.01 -8.55
CA LEU A 110 -7.28 4.41 -7.24
C LEU A 110 -6.10 3.56 -6.76
N TYR A 111 -5.74 3.72 -5.48
CA TYR A 111 -4.65 3.00 -4.82
C TYR A 111 -5.16 2.45 -3.49
N PRO A 112 -5.73 1.23 -3.46
CA PRO A 112 -6.11 0.61 -2.21
C PRO A 112 -4.90 0.36 -1.32
N ASP A 113 -5.12 0.57 -0.03
CA ASP A 113 -4.27 0.08 1.04
C ASP A 113 -4.44 -1.45 1.17
N VAL A 114 -3.34 -2.19 1.04
CA VAL A 114 -3.35 -3.65 1.05
C VAL A 114 -2.45 -4.19 2.15
N ILE A 115 -3.00 -5.12 2.92
CA ILE A 115 -2.32 -5.79 4.02
C ILE A 115 -1.82 -7.14 3.51
N LEU A 116 -0.51 -7.24 3.31
CA LEU A 116 0.16 -8.47 2.88
C LEU A 116 0.95 -9.15 4.03
N ASN A 117 1.15 -8.42 5.14
CA ASN A 117 1.98 -8.87 6.25
C ASN A 117 1.30 -9.92 7.12
N HIS A 118 0.07 -9.64 7.55
CA HIS A 118 -0.58 -10.37 8.63
C HIS A 118 -2.07 -10.59 8.36
N MET A 119 -2.69 -11.41 9.21
CA MET A 119 -4.13 -11.53 9.35
C MET A 119 -4.58 -11.01 10.73
N SER A 120 -5.90 -11.01 11.00
CA SER A 120 -6.46 -10.50 12.26
C SER A 120 -5.89 -11.19 13.51
N ALA A 121 -5.89 -10.49 14.64
CA ALA A 121 -5.50 -11.07 15.94
C ALA A 121 -6.70 -11.76 16.63
N ALA A 122 -6.44 -12.62 17.61
CA ALA A 122 -7.52 -13.31 18.35
C ALA A 122 -8.39 -12.35 19.18
N GLY A 123 -7.84 -11.19 19.59
CA GLY A 123 -8.57 -10.13 20.30
C GLY A 123 -9.34 -10.60 21.54
N ALA A 124 -10.38 -9.85 21.91
CA ALA A 124 -11.27 -10.20 23.03
C ALA A 124 -12.36 -11.24 22.66
N THR A 125 -12.54 -11.51 21.37
CA THR A 125 -13.57 -12.42 20.84
C THR A 125 -12.91 -13.36 19.83
N ASN A 126 -12.89 -14.65 20.12
CA ASN A 126 -12.38 -15.69 19.22
C ASN A 126 -13.37 -16.88 19.23
N PRO A 127 -13.93 -17.32 18.09
CA PRO A 127 -13.68 -16.88 16.72
C PRO A 127 -14.11 -15.43 16.45
N VAL A 128 -13.47 -14.81 15.46
CA VAL A 128 -13.80 -13.47 14.95
C VAL A 128 -14.76 -13.56 13.77
N THR A 129 -15.54 -12.50 13.55
CA THR A 129 -16.41 -12.35 12.38
C THR A 129 -15.93 -11.18 11.52
N GLY A 130 -15.79 -11.42 10.22
CA GLY A 130 -15.43 -10.43 9.23
C GLY A 130 -16.62 -9.61 8.73
N THR A 131 -16.34 -8.43 8.16
CA THR A 131 -17.34 -7.53 7.56
C THR A 131 -18.12 -8.15 6.39
N GLY A 132 -17.59 -9.19 5.76
CA GLY A 132 -18.21 -9.98 4.68
C GLY A 132 -18.83 -11.29 5.15
N GLY A 133 -19.01 -11.46 6.47
CA GLY A 133 -19.66 -12.61 7.10
C GLY A 133 -18.77 -13.85 7.26
N SER A 134 -17.49 -13.80 6.90
CA SER A 134 -16.56 -14.91 7.13
C SER A 134 -16.24 -15.04 8.62
N THR A 135 -16.06 -16.27 9.10
CA THR A 135 -15.56 -16.55 10.44
C THR A 135 -14.11 -17.01 10.37
N ALA A 136 -13.28 -16.59 11.33
CA ALA A 136 -11.90 -17.06 11.48
C ALA A 136 -11.58 -17.35 12.95
N ASP A 137 -10.62 -18.22 13.20
CA ASP A 137 -10.02 -18.44 14.53
C ASP A 137 -8.54 -18.06 14.45
N PRO A 138 -8.19 -16.78 14.70
CA PRO A 138 -6.81 -16.34 14.70
C PRO A 138 -5.95 -17.02 15.77
N GLY A 139 -6.53 -17.38 16.92
CA GLY A 139 -5.81 -18.08 17.98
C GLY A 139 -5.28 -19.44 17.52
N ALA A 140 -6.05 -20.11 16.66
CA ALA A 140 -5.66 -21.34 15.97
C ALA A 140 -5.07 -21.11 14.57
N ARG A 141 -4.84 -19.86 14.14
CA ARG A 141 -4.36 -19.49 12.80
C ARG A 141 -5.20 -20.09 11.66
N GLN A 142 -6.52 -20.07 11.81
CA GLN A 142 -7.47 -20.59 10.83
C GLN A 142 -8.28 -19.46 10.19
N PHE A 143 -8.11 -19.29 8.87
CA PHE A 143 -8.83 -18.30 8.07
C PHE A 143 -9.48 -18.98 6.86
N PRO A 144 -10.59 -19.73 7.06
CA PRO A 144 -11.15 -20.63 6.05
C PRO A 144 -11.62 -19.96 4.76
N ALA A 145 -11.94 -18.66 4.81
CA ALA A 145 -12.37 -17.91 3.63
C ALA A 145 -11.22 -17.64 2.64
N VAL A 146 -9.95 -17.80 3.04
CA VAL A 146 -8.81 -17.57 2.14
C VAL A 146 -8.36 -18.80 1.33
N PRO A 147 -8.23 -20.06 1.80
CA PRO A 147 -8.20 -20.67 3.13
C PRO A 147 -6.76 -20.79 3.71
N TYR A 148 -6.44 -20.05 4.77
CA TYR A 148 -5.17 -20.24 5.50
C TYR A 148 -5.33 -21.12 6.74
N GLY A 149 -4.31 -21.90 7.05
CA GLY A 149 -4.13 -22.64 8.30
C GLY A 149 -2.80 -22.31 8.98
N PRO A 150 -2.48 -22.95 10.13
CA PRO A 150 -1.25 -22.68 10.89
C PRO A 150 0.04 -22.75 10.06
N GLY A 151 0.05 -23.63 9.05
CA GLY A 151 1.16 -23.79 8.13
C GLY A 151 1.40 -22.60 7.21
N ASP A 152 0.56 -21.57 7.19
CA ASP A 152 0.72 -20.42 6.31
C ASP A 152 1.33 -19.21 7.03
N PHE A 153 1.59 -19.33 8.33
CA PHE A 153 2.14 -18.29 9.19
C PHE A 153 3.59 -18.57 9.57
N ASN A 154 4.29 -17.54 10.05
CA ASN A 154 5.66 -17.68 10.52
C ASN A 154 5.72 -18.51 11.82
N GLU A 155 6.74 -19.38 11.88
CA GLU A 155 6.98 -20.31 12.98
C GLU A 155 8.45 -20.26 13.42
N PRO A 156 8.75 -20.35 14.74
CA PRO A 156 7.79 -20.44 15.84
C PRO A 156 6.99 -19.14 16.02
N LYS A 157 5.73 -19.23 16.45
CA LYS A 157 4.95 -18.06 16.86
C LYS A 157 5.70 -17.23 17.91
N CYS A 158 5.86 -15.93 17.63
CA CYS A 158 6.51 -14.94 18.48
C CYS A 158 5.87 -13.56 18.26
N ASP A 159 6.10 -12.62 19.17
CA ASP A 159 5.78 -11.20 18.99
C ASP A 159 7.06 -10.37 18.88
N ILE A 160 6.98 -9.20 18.26
CA ILE A 160 8.11 -8.27 18.14
C ILE A 160 8.34 -7.56 19.49
N TYR A 161 9.52 -7.78 20.07
CA TYR A 161 10.00 -7.07 21.26
C TYR A 161 11.29 -6.29 21.00
N ASN A 162 12.19 -6.82 20.16
CA ASN A 162 13.46 -6.18 19.81
C ASN A 162 13.46 -5.62 18.39
N TRP A 163 13.17 -4.32 18.28
CA TRP A 163 13.18 -3.57 17.02
C TRP A 163 14.55 -3.44 16.34
N ASN A 164 15.65 -3.85 17.01
CA ASN A 164 16.99 -3.93 16.42
C ASN A 164 17.31 -5.32 15.85
N ASN A 165 16.41 -6.29 15.97
CA ASN A 165 16.55 -7.63 15.41
C ASN A 165 15.73 -7.76 14.12
N VAL A 166 16.40 -7.67 12.96
CA VAL A 166 15.75 -7.73 11.64
C VAL A 166 14.90 -8.98 11.46
N ILE A 167 15.36 -10.13 11.97
CA ILE A 167 14.63 -11.40 11.83
C ILE A 167 13.33 -11.35 12.63
N GLU A 168 13.37 -10.81 13.84
CA GLU A 168 12.20 -10.68 14.69
C GLU A 168 11.20 -9.68 14.13
N VAL A 169 11.67 -8.52 13.64
CA VAL A 169 10.80 -7.51 13.03
C VAL A 169 10.06 -8.04 11.80
N ARG A 170 10.64 -9.00 11.06
CA ARG A 170 10.07 -9.56 9.83
C ARG A 170 9.37 -10.92 9.94
N ASN A 171 9.55 -11.63 11.06
CA ASN A 171 9.02 -13.00 11.22
C ASN A 171 8.15 -13.18 12.48
N CYS A 172 7.98 -12.14 13.30
CA CYS A 172 7.15 -12.20 14.50
C CYS A 172 5.93 -11.29 14.37
N ASN A 173 4.88 -11.63 15.12
CA ASN A 173 3.62 -10.92 15.14
C ASN A 173 3.81 -9.44 15.55
N LEU A 174 3.40 -8.54 14.65
CA LEU A 174 3.26 -7.13 14.97
C LEU A 174 2.03 -6.94 15.85
N VAL A 175 2.23 -6.59 17.12
CA VAL A 175 1.17 -6.35 18.12
C VAL A 175 0.10 -7.45 18.20
N GLY A 176 0.52 -8.72 18.04
CA GLY A 176 -0.35 -9.89 18.12
C GLY A 176 -1.14 -10.22 16.84
N LEU A 177 -0.91 -9.48 15.74
CA LEU A 177 -1.46 -9.80 14.42
C LEU A 177 -0.76 -11.04 13.87
N GLU A 178 -1.52 -12.02 13.37
CA GLU A 178 -0.94 -13.31 12.96
C GLU A 178 -0.12 -13.15 11.67
N ASP A 179 1.19 -13.30 11.80
CA ASP A 179 2.18 -12.98 10.76
C ASP A 179 2.27 -14.04 9.66
N LEU A 180 1.92 -13.68 8.43
CA LEU A 180 1.94 -14.58 7.27
C LEU A 180 3.37 -14.92 6.87
N ASN A 181 3.61 -16.14 6.41
CA ASN A 181 4.90 -16.53 5.84
C ASN A 181 4.90 -16.32 4.33
N GLN A 182 5.27 -15.12 3.88
CA GLN A 182 5.37 -14.81 2.45
C GLN A 182 6.50 -15.56 1.76
N GLY A 183 7.35 -16.29 2.48
CA GLY A 183 8.32 -17.24 1.92
C GLY A 183 7.67 -18.48 1.29
N LYS A 184 6.39 -18.76 1.61
CA LYS A 184 5.66 -19.92 1.08
C LYS A 184 4.94 -19.58 -0.22
N GLN A 185 5.09 -20.47 -1.20
CA GLN A 185 4.45 -20.31 -2.52
C GLN A 185 2.93 -20.13 -2.40
N TRP A 186 2.26 -20.93 -1.57
CA TRP A 186 0.81 -20.83 -1.37
C TRP A 186 0.37 -19.44 -0.88
N VAL A 187 1.10 -18.86 0.08
CA VAL A 187 0.82 -17.52 0.60
C VAL A 187 1.02 -16.49 -0.50
N ARG A 188 2.15 -16.55 -1.24
CA ARG A 188 2.40 -15.64 -2.37
C ARG A 188 1.31 -15.74 -3.42
N ASP A 189 0.90 -16.95 -3.80
CA ASP A 189 -0.14 -17.17 -4.82
C ASP A 189 -1.47 -16.52 -4.39
N LYS A 190 -1.85 -16.65 -3.11
CA LYS A 190 -3.06 -16.03 -2.58
C LYS A 190 -3.00 -14.51 -2.52
N LEU A 191 -1.86 -13.95 -2.16
CA LEU A 191 -1.63 -12.50 -2.20
C LEU A 191 -1.66 -11.97 -3.65
N ILE A 192 -1.02 -12.68 -4.59
CA ILE A 192 -1.02 -12.33 -6.01
C ILE A 192 -2.44 -12.43 -6.60
N GLU A 193 -3.20 -13.47 -6.27
CA GLU A 193 -4.61 -13.64 -6.66
C GLU A 193 -5.44 -12.44 -6.21
N HIS A 194 -5.32 -12.06 -4.94
CA HIS A 194 -6.01 -10.91 -4.37
C HIS A 194 -5.66 -9.59 -5.09
N LEU A 195 -4.37 -9.29 -5.25
CA LEU A 195 -3.93 -8.06 -5.91
C LEU A 195 -4.32 -8.03 -7.39
N ASN A 196 -4.23 -9.15 -8.09
CA ASN A 196 -4.67 -9.24 -9.48
C ASN A 196 -6.19 -9.06 -9.62
N HIS A 197 -7.00 -9.54 -8.67
CA HIS A 197 -8.44 -9.25 -8.65
C HIS A 197 -8.70 -7.73 -8.55
N LEU A 198 -7.99 -7.02 -7.67
CA LEU A 198 -8.10 -5.56 -7.57
C LEU A 198 -7.68 -4.84 -8.86
N ILE A 199 -6.66 -5.35 -9.57
CA ILE A 199 -6.27 -4.82 -10.89
C ILE A 199 -7.38 -5.03 -11.94
N ASP A 200 -8.08 -6.17 -11.93
CA ASP A 200 -9.25 -6.37 -12.81
C ASP A 200 -10.35 -5.34 -12.52
N LEU A 201 -10.53 -5.01 -11.24
CA LEU A 201 -11.47 -4.01 -10.78
C LEU A 201 -11.01 -2.56 -11.00
N GLY A 202 -9.89 -2.32 -11.69
CA GLY A 202 -9.51 -1.01 -12.22
C GLY A 202 -8.67 -0.13 -11.31
N VAL A 203 -7.96 -0.70 -10.33
CA VAL A 203 -6.98 0.05 -9.53
C VAL A 203 -5.71 0.35 -10.32
N ALA A 204 -4.99 1.41 -9.95
CA ALA A 204 -3.75 1.86 -10.62
C ALA A 204 -2.48 1.41 -9.90
N GLY A 205 -2.61 0.89 -8.67
CA GLY A 205 -1.48 0.58 -7.82
C GLY A 205 -1.90 0.29 -6.39
N PHE A 206 -0.94 0.23 -5.48
CA PHE A 206 -1.14 -0.23 -4.10
C PHE A 206 -0.27 0.54 -3.11
N ARG A 207 -0.87 0.89 -1.96
CA ARG A 207 -0.14 1.21 -0.74
C ARG A 207 0.10 -0.10 0.01
N ILE A 208 1.35 -0.47 0.21
CA ILE A 208 1.71 -1.72 0.91
C ILE A 208 1.85 -1.42 2.39
N ASP A 209 0.89 -1.90 3.18
CA ASP A 209 0.90 -1.81 4.64
C ASP A 209 2.07 -2.58 5.24
N ALA A 210 2.66 -2.02 6.30
CA ALA A 210 3.67 -2.68 7.12
C ALA A 210 4.83 -3.29 6.31
N ALA A 211 5.24 -2.68 5.19
CA ALA A 211 6.26 -3.25 4.31
C ALA A 211 7.59 -3.51 5.03
N LYS A 212 7.93 -2.69 6.03
CA LYS A 212 9.08 -2.90 6.94
C LYS A 212 9.13 -4.31 7.55
N HIS A 213 7.95 -4.88 7.82
CA HIS A 213 7.75 -6.17 8.49
C HIS A 213 7.76 -7.37 7.53
N MET A 214 8.00 -7.15 6.23
CA MET A 214 8.12 -8.22 5.24
C MET A 214 9.53 -8.25 4.66
N TRP A 215 9.95 -9.41 4.15
CA TRP A 215 11.23 -9.50 3.45
C TRP A 215 11.14 -8.87 2.05
N PRO A 216 12.09 -8.00 1.66
CA PRO A 216 12.15 -7.42 0.32
C PRO A 216 12.09 -8.45 -0.81
N GLY A 217 12.75 -9.60 -0.62
CA GLY A 217 12.76 -10.69 -1.60
C GLY A 217 11.38 -11.33 -1.81
N ASP A 218 10.56 -11.44 -0.77
CA ASP A 218 9.22 -11.99 -0.88
C ASP A 218 8.27 -11.01 -1.58
N LEU A 219 8.38 -9.71 -1.23
CA LEU A 219 7.64 -8.64 -1.89
C LEU A 219 7.97 -8.54 -3.39
N ASP A 220 9.25 -8.58 -3.75
CA ASP A 220 9.69 -8.57 -5.15
C ASP A 220 9.08 -9.72 -5.96
N VAL A 221 9.01 -10.93 -5.39
CA VAL A 221 8.34 -12.08 -6.04
C VAL A 221 6.84 -11.82 -6.21
N ILE A 222 6.15 -11.33 -5.18
CA ILE A 222 4.72 -11.01 -5.25
C ILE A 222 4.46 -9.96 -6.34
N PHE A 223 5.24 -8.87 -6.36
CA PHE A 223 5.05 -7.76 -7.29
C PHE A 223 5.36 -8.12 -8.74
N LYS A 224 6.33 -9.01 -8.99
CA LYS A 224 6.60 -9.59 -10.30
C LYS A 224 5.47 -10.50 -10.78
N GLY A 225 4.70 -11.09 -9.87
CA GLY A 225 3.53 -11.91 -10.17
C GLY A 225 2.28 -11.12 -10.56
N LEU A 226 2.29 -9.78 -10.41
CA LEU A 226 1.15 -8.95 -10.77
C LEU A 226 1.00 -8.84 -12.29
N LYS A 227 -0.22 -8.73 -12.78
CA LYS A 227 -0.50 -8.42 -14.19
C LYS A 227 -0.39 -6.92 -14.48
N ASP A 228 -0.45 -6.60 -15.77
CA ASP A 228 -0.55 -5.22 -16.24
C ASP A 228 -1.94 -4.64 -15.94
N LEU A 229 -2.01 -3.31 -15.83
CA LEU A 229 -3.24 -2.60 -15.51
C LEU A 229 -4.32 -2.78 -16.59
N ASN A 230 -5.58 -2.82 -16.15
CA ASN A 230 -6.70 -3.14 -17.03
C ASN A 230 -7.01 -1.99 -18.01
N THR A 231 -6.77 -2.22 -19.30
CA THR A 231 -7.00 -1.21 -20.36
C THR A 231 -8.45 -0.72 -20.48
N GLU A 232 -9.44 -1.49 -19.96
CA GLU A 232 -10.84 -1.05 -19.93
C GLU A 232 -11.08 0.18 -19.04
N PHE A 233 -10.16 0.44 -18.08
CA PHE A 233 -10.19 1.61 -17.20
C PHE A 233 -9.31 2.77 -17.70
N GLY A 234 -8.89 2.72 -18.98
CA GLY A 234 -8.11 3.78 -19.61
C GLY A 234 -6.65 3.83 -19.17
N PHE A 235 -6.07 2.68 -18.84
CA PHE A 235 -4.62 2.51 -18.68
C PHE A 235 -3.97 2.14 -20.02
N GLU A 236 -2.69 2.50 -20.18
CA GLU A 236 -1.92 2.13 -21.37
C GLU A 236 -1.60 0.63 -21.39
N ARG A 237 -1.42 0.08 -22.59
CA ARG A 237 -1.04 -1.34 -22.74
C ARG A 237 0.36 -1.55 -22.17
N GLY A 238 0.49 -2.49 -21.22
CA GLY A 238 1.76 -2.76 -20.56
C GLY A 238 2.02 -1.88 -19.32
N ALA A 239 1.07 -1.00 -18.96
CA ALA A 239 1.17 -0.23 -17.73
C ALA A 239 1.23 -1.15 -16.50
N ARG A 240 2.15 -0.88 -15.58
CA ARG A 240 2.36 -1.67 -14.36
C ARG A 240 1.73 -0.97 -13.16
N PRO A 241 1.21 -1.72 -12.17
CA PRO A 241 0.68 -1.12 -10.96
C PRO A 241 1.77 -0.33 -10.23
N PHE A 242 1.44 0.89 -9.82
CA PHE A 242 2.29 1.70 -8.96
C PHE A 242 2.39 1.06 -7.58
N ILE A 243 3.59 0.94 -7.02
CA ILE A 243 3.78 0.40 -5.68
C ILE A 243 4.43 1.47 -4.82
N PHE A 244 3.81 1.78 -3.67
CA PHE A 244 4.44 2.58 -2.63
C PHE A 244 4.28 1.90 -1.28
N GLN A 245 5.38 1.86 -0.54
CA GLN A 245 5.54 0.92 0.57
C GLN A 245 5.68 1.68 1.87
N GLU A 246 4.94 1.24 2.89
CA GLU A 246 5.13 1.77 4.23
C GLU A 246 6.39 1.18 4.87
N VAL A 247 7.44 1.99 4.91
CA VAL A 247 8.64 1.70 5.68
C VAL A 247 8.91 2.87 6.60
N ILE A 248 8.52 2.73 7.87
CA ILE A 248 8.83 3.72 8.89
C ILE A 248 10.32 3.60 9.21
N ASP A 249 11.11 4.48 8.59
CA ASP A 249 12.53 4.68 8.84
C ASP A 249 12.82 6.18 8.92
N TYR A 250 13.35 6.59 10.07
CA TYR A 250 13.64 7.97 10.41
C TYR A 250 15.13 8.34 10.22
N GLY A 251 15.90 7.45 9.58
CA GLY A 251 17.32 7.59 9.23
C GLY A 251 18.26 6.80 10.14
N GLY A 252 17.74 6.13 11.18
CA GLY A 252 18.52 5.45 12.22
C GLY A 252 18.18 3.98 12.41
N ASP A 253 17.15 3.48 11.73
CA ASP A 253 16.58 2.16 11.99
C ASP A 253 17.48 1.02 11.50
N VAL A 254 17.38 -0.18 12.09
CA VAL A 254 18.18 -1.34 11.64
C VAL A 254 17.75 -1.82 10.24
N ILE A 255 16.45 -1.73 9.94
CA ILE A 255 15.89 -1.97 8.62
C ILE A 255 15.81 -0.65 7.90
N LYS A 256 16.41 -0.60 6.71
CA LYS A 256 16.55 0.61 5.91
C LYS A 256 15.48 0.65 4.83
N ARG A 257 14.87 1.82 4.63
CA ARG A 257 13.93 2.05 3.51
C ARG A 257 14.58 1.83 2.14
N GLU A 258 15.90 2.03 2.03
CA GLU A 258 16.68 1.75 0.82
C GLU A 258 16.68 0.27 0.43
N GLU A 259 16.29 -0.65 1.32
CA GLU A 259 16.10 -2.07 0.97
C GLU A 259 14.89 -2.29 0.04
N TYR A 260 13.97 -1.33 -0.05
CA TYR A 260 12.67 -1.47 -0.74
C TYR A 260 12.56 -0.63 -2.02
N ILE A 261 13.50 0.29 -2.26
CA ILE A 261 13.45 1.20 -3.42
C ILE A 261 13.78 0.52 -4.75
N GLY A 262 14.15 -0.78 -4.75
CA GLY A 262 14.49 -1.52 -5.96
C GLY A 262 13.28 -1.98 -6.78
N PHE A 263 12.09 -1.98 -6.16
CA PHE A 263 10.86 -2.53 -6.74
C PHE A 263 9.60 -1.71 -6.39
N GLY A 264 9.76 -0.47 -5.91
CA GLY A 264 8.64 0.43 -5.65
C GLY A 264 9.08 1.71 -4.93
N ALA A 265 8.18 2.70 -4.90
CA ALA A 265 8.38 3.87 -4.05
C ALA A 265 8.22 3.50 -2.56
N VAL A 266 8.67 4.38 -1.67
CA VAL A 266 8.62 4.20 -0.22
C VAL A 266 8.14 5.49 0.44
N THR A 267 7.30 5.37 1.45
CA THR A 267 6.83 6.48 2.29
C THR A 267 7.99 7.19 2.97
N ASP A 268 8.17 8.49 2.74
CA ASP A 268 9.30 9.26 3.29
C ASP A 268 8.92 9.93 4.62
N PHE A 269 9.01 9.16 5.71
CA PHE A 269 8.73 9.69 7.06
C PHE A 269 9.72 10.77 7.51
N ILE A 270 10.92 10.84 6.92
CA ILE A 270 11.87 11.94 7.15
C ILE A 270 11.33 13.24 6.54
N PHE A 271 10.73 13.20 5.36
CA PHE A 271 10.03 14.35 4.77
C PHE A 271 8.99 14.90 5.76
N SER A 272 8.09 14.05 6.25
CA SER A 272 7.02 14.42 7.19
C SER A 272 7.58 15.08 8.46
N ARG A 273 8.59 14.46 9.08
CA ARG A 273 9.22 14.97 10.31
C ARG A 273 9.98 16.28 10.11
N GLU A 274 10.86 16.36 9.11
CA GLU A 274 11.72 17.53 8.93
C GLU A 274 10.93 18.76 8.48
N LEU A 275 9.89 18.56 7.65
CA LEU A 275 8.96 19.63 7.31
C LEU A 275 8.19 20.10 8.56
N SER A 276 7.69 19.17 9.37
CA SER A 276 6.99 19.49 10.63
C SER A 276 7.87 20.30 11.58
N LYS A 277 9.14 19.92 11.77
CA LYS A 277 10.11 20.68 12.58
C LYS A 277 10.31 22.11 12.06
N ALA A 278 10.41 22.30 10.74
CA ALA A 278 10.60 23.61 10.15
C ALA A 278 9.40 24.54 10.40
N PHE A 279 8.18 24.03 10.22
CA PHE A 279 6.95 24.83 10.35
C PHE A 279 6.46 25.01 11.79
N SER A 280 6.89 24.16 12.72
CA SER A 280 6.65 24.30 14.18
C SER A 280 7.68 25.18 14.90
N GLY A 281 8.71 25.68 14.20
CA GLY A 281 9.74 26.54 14.77
C GLY A 281 10.89 25.78 15.46
N HIS A 282 10.90 24.45 15.37
CA HIS A 282 12.02 23.61 15.82
C HIS A 282 13.18 23.57 14.82
N ASN A 283 13.00 24.13 13.61
CA ASN A 283 14.07 24.43 12.68
C ASN A 283 13.78 25.71 11.88
N ALA A 284 14.80 26.45 11.47
CA ALA A 284 14.59 27.72 10.75
C ALA A 284 14.21 27.46 9.27
N LEU A 285 13.14 28.10 8.81
CA LEU A 285 12.62 27.95 7.42
C LEU A 285 13.67 28.20 6.33
N LYS A 286 14.67 29.07 6.59
CA LYS A 286 15.76 29.36 5.63
C LYS A 286 16.54 28.11 5.21
N TRP A 287 16.56 27.07 6.04
CA TRP A 287 17.28 25.84 5.71
C TRP A 287 16.57 25.01 4.63
N LEU A 288 15.27 25.21 4.41
CA LEU A 288 14.51 24.50 3.36
C LEU A 288 15.03 24.78 1.94
N GLN A 289 15.94 25.75 1.76
CA GLN A 289 16.62 26.00 0.47
C GLN A 289 17.31 24.75 -0.11
N SER A 290 17.69 23.78 0.74
CA SER A 290 18.31 22.52 0.32
C SER A 290 17.46 21.28 0.62
N PHE A 291 16.16 21.47 0.90
CA PHE A 291 15.26 20.38 1.27
C PHE A 291 15.17 19.34 0.15
N GLY A 292 15.51 18.09 0.49
CA GLY A 292 15.71 17.00 -0.48
C GLY A 292 16.75 16.00 0.02
N PRO A 293 17.41 15.24 -0.87
CA PRO A 293 18.33 14.16 -0.47
C PRO A 293 19.47 14.57 0.49
N GLN A 294 19.89 15.84 0.48
CA GLN A 294 20.90 16.37 1.40
C GLN A 294 20.47 16.37 2.87
N TRP A 295 19.15 16.32 3.12
CA TRP A 295 18.54 16.18 4.44
C TRP A 295 18.34 14.71 4.84
N GLY A 296 18.88 13.79 4.04
CA GLY A 296 18.64 12.37 4.19
C GLY A 296 17.22 11.98 3.76
N LEU A 297 16.59 12.68 2.81
CA LEU A 297 15.37 12.20 2.14
C LEU A 297 15.74 11.23 1.01
N LEU A 298 14.77 10.42 0.55
CA LEU A 298 14.96 9.62 -0.66
C LEU A 298 15.07 10.51 -1.90
N GLU A 299 15.68 9.99 -2.98
CA GLU A 299 15.55 10.63 -4.29
C GLU A 299 14.07 10.68 -4.69
N SER A 300 13.65 11.77 -5.35
CA SER A 300 12.23 12.04 -5.65
C SER A 300 11.50 10.88 -6.35
N LYS A 301 12.17 10.14 -7.24
CA LYS A 301 11.57 8.98 -7.95
C LYS A 301 11.24 7.79 -7.05
N TYR A 302 11.82 7.71 -5.85
CA TYR A 302 11.59 6.62 -4.89
C TYR A 302 10.76 7.07 -3.70
N SER A 303 10.44 8.36 -3.60
CA SER A 303 9.86 8.97 -2.41
C SER A 303 8.37 9.20 -2.59
N PHE A 304 7.56 8.68 -1.67
CA PHE A 304 6.16 9.06 -1.50
C PHE A 304 6.05 9.97 -0.28
N CYS A 305 5.88 11.27 -0.52
CA CYS A 305 5.91 12.29 0.53
C CYS A 305 4.51 12.68 1.02
N PHE A 306 4.42 13.05 2.30
CA PHE A 306 3.22 13.58 2.94
C PHE A 306 3.61 14.42 4.16
N VAL A 307 2.71 15.30 4.60
CA VAL A 307 2.91 16.08 5.83
C VAL A 307 2.59 15.23 7.05
N ASP A 308 1.36 14.72 7.12
CA ASP A 308 0.88 13.72 8.06
C ASP A 308 0.25 12.54 7.31
N ASN A 309 0.08 11.41 8.00
CA ASN A 309 -0.68 10.26 7.53
C ASN A 309 -1.74 9.87 8.56
N HIS A 310 -2.49 8.81 8.27
CA HIS A 310 -3.57 8.35 9.14
C HIS A 310 -3.08 7.81 10.50
N ASP A 311 -1.83 7.35 10.61
CA ASP A 311 -1.25 6.95 11.89
C ASP A 311 -0.74 8.17 12.68
N ASN A 312 0.27 8.85 12.14
CA ASN A 312 1.06 9.82 12.88
C ASN A 312 0.30 11.10 13.26
N GLN A 313 -0.84 11.38 12.62
CA GLN A 313 -1.75 12.46 13.04
C GLN A 313 -2.45 12.18 14.37
N ARG A 314 -2.30 10.97 14.93
CA ARG A 314 -2.86 10.52 16.22
C ARG A 314 -1.79 10.26 17.28
N ASP A 315 -0.51 10.29 16.92
CA ASP A 315 0.62 9.90 17.80
C ASP A 315 1.08 11.00 18.77
N GLY A 316 0.55 12.22 18.64
CA GLY A 316 0.51 13.19 19.74
C GLY A 316 1.74 14.05 20.00
N GLY A 317 2.55 14.45 19.00
CA GLY A 317 3.37 15.65 19.24
C GLY A 317 4.55 16.07 18.35
N GLU A 318 4.89 15.41 17.24
CA GLU A 318 6.04 15.88 16.42
C GLU A 318 5.71 16.16 14.95
N ILE A 319 4.51 15.77 14.52
CA ILE A 319 4.05 15.92 13.14
C ILE A 319 3.04 17.05 13.07
N LEU A 320 3.19 17.90 12.06
CA LEU A 320 2.23 18.95 11.74
C LEU A 320 0.95 18.31 11.22
N THR A 321 -0.18 18.63 11.83
CA THR A 321 -1.50 18.08 11.48
C THR A 321 -2.49 19.19 11.16
N TYR A 322 -3.67 18.81 10.66
CA TYR A 322 -4.79 19.75 10.48
C TYR A 322 -5.27 20.43 11.78
N LYS A 323 -4.91 19.90 12.95
CA LYS A 323 -5.26 20.49 14.26
C LYS A 323 -4.32 21.63 14.65
N ASP A 324 -3.17 21.71 14.00
CA ASP A 324 -2.15 22.73 14.25
C ASP A 324 -2.49 23.99 13.44
N SER A 325 -3.63 24.62 13.78
CA SER A 325 -3.98 25.95 13.28
C SER A 325 -3.20 27.02 14.04
N LYS A 326 -2.70 28.02 13.32
CA LYS A 326 -2.30 29.29 13.93
C LYS A 326 -3.50 30.14 14.29
#